data_AF-A0AAV1RDN1-F1
#
_entry.id   AF-A0AAV1RDN1-F1
#
_cell.length_a   1.000
_cell.length_b   1.000
_cell.length_c   1.000
_cell.angle_alpha   90.00
_cell.angle_beta   90.00
_cell.angle_gamma   90.00
#
_symmetry.space_group_name_H-M   'P 1'
#
loop_
_entity.id
_entity.type
_entity.pdbx_description
1 polymer ?
#
loop_
_entity_poly.entity_id
_entity_poly.type
_entity_poly.pdbx_seq_one_letter_code
_entity_poly.pdbx_strand_id
1 'polypeptide(L)'
;MSVQGSLLLVLLVLINWLAWTQLVLASFNRTSFPEGFVFGTASSSYQYEGAIKVNGRSPSIWDTFTHKYPDRIVGGANGDVTVDFYHRYKYDAKIMKNIGLDAFRFSISWPRVLPRGKLSRGVDKRGIEFYNHLINELLSHEGKIGISLAVYWMLPYSNSQADKEASQRALDFMYGWYMDPLAFGDYPDNMRALAGDRLPKFTNEQSMLVKGSYDFIGLNYYTTFAAVHLPKSNLVNVSYSTDSLSNLTDDRNGVPIGPKDGSLWMNVYPRGLRDLLKYTKEKYNDPTIYITENGIDQFDNGTSPLKELLKDSARINYFNRHLLMVRRATK
;
A
#
# COMPACT_ATOMS: atom_id res chain seq x y z
N MET A 1 27.27 -39.05 -16.46
CA MET A 1 26.03 -38.34 -16.87
C MET A 1 25.51 -37.32 -15.83
N SER A 2 26.25 -36.95 -14.78
CA SER A 2 25.78 -36.04 -13.71
C SER A 2 26.48 -34.68 -13.66
N VAL A 3 27.48 -34.41 -14.52
CA VAL A 3 28.25 -33.16 -14.48
C VAL A 3 27.61 -32.06 -15.35
N GLN A 4 26.91 -32.43 -16.43
CA GLN A 4 26.25 -31.45 -17.33
C GLN A 4 25.01 -30.80 -16.70
N GLY A 5 24.27 -31.50 -15.83
CA GLY A 5 23.09 -30.93 -15.17
C GLY A 5 23.43 -29.82 -14.17
N SER A 6 24.53 -30.00 -13.42
CA SER A 6 25.01 -29.04 -12.41
C SER A 6 25.53 -27.75 -13.06
N LEU A 7 26.22 -27.87 -14.20
CA LEU A 7 26.70 -26.73 -14.99
C LEU A 7 25.55 -25.92 -15.58
N LEU A 8 24.48 -26.57 -16.04
CA LEU A 8 23.29 -25.89 -16.56
C LEU A 8 22.55 -25.13 -15.45
N LEU A 9 22.47 -25.69 -14.24
CA LEU A 9 21.85 -25.05 -13.09
C LEU A 9 22.66 -23.83 -12.62
N VAL A 10 24.00 -23.96 -12.56
CA VAL A 10 24.90 -22.85 -12.24
C VAL A 10 24.84 -21.76 -13.30
N LEU A 11 24.76 -22.11 -14.59
CA LEU A 11 24.54 -21.14 -15.66
C LEU A 11 23.18 -20.46 -15.57
N LEU A 12 22.09 -21.17 -15.23
CA LEU A 12 20.77 -20.56 -15.05
C LEU A 12 20.70 -19.67 -13.82
N VAL A 13 21.39 -20.04 -12.74
CA VAL A 13 21.53 -19.20 -11.54
C VAL A 13 22.38 -17.98 -11.88
N LEU A 14 23.50 -18.12 -12.61
CA LEU A 14 24.34 -17.00 -13.04
C LEU A 14 23.66 -16.11 -14.08
N ILE A 15 22.87 -16.65 -15.01
CA ILE A 15 22.08 -15.86 -15.98
C ILE A 15 20.94 -15.14 -15.26
N ASN A 16 20.30 -15.76 -14.26
CA ASN A 16 19.36 -15.05 -13.40
C ASN A 16 20.10 -13.98 -12.59
N TRP A 17 21.24 -14.28 -11.97
CA TRP A 17 22.02 -13.34 -11.18
C TRP A 17 22.56 -12.18 -12.03
N LEU A 18 22.98 -12.46 -13.26
CA LEU A 18 23.36 -11.47 -14.28
C LEU A 18 22.14 -10.71 -14.80
N ALA A 19 20.96 -11.31 -14.95
CA ALA A 19 19.73 -10.58 -15.27
C ALA A 19 19.24 -9.71 -14.08
N TRP A 20 19.56 -10.10 -12.84
CA TRP A 20 19.31 -9.34 -11.62
C TRP A 20 20.31 -8.20 -11.43
N THR A 21 21.58 -8.37 -11.84
CA THR A 21 22.65 -7.36 -11.74
C THR A 21 22.80 -6.48 -12.99
N GLN A 22 22.39 -6.95 -14.17
CA GLN A 22 22.36 -6.22 -15.44
C GLN A 22 20.98 -5.67 -15.80
N LEU A 23 20.06 -5.50 -14.83
CA LEU A 23 19.17 -4.34 -14.92
C LEU A 23 20.04 -3.10 -14.68
N VAL A 24 20.79 -2.72 -15.72
CA VAL A 24 21.31 -1.37 -15.94
C VAL A 24 20.24 -0.44 -15.38
N LEU A 25 20.62 0.45 -14.45
CA LEU A 25 19.78 1.59 -14.06
C LEU A 25 19.29 2.20 -15.36
N ALA A 26 18.08 1.83 -15.79
CA ALA A 26 17.56 2.30 -17.04
C ALA A 26 17.51 3.81 -16.86
N SER A 27 18.29 4.55 -17.64
CA SER A 27 18.29 5.99 -17.54
C SER A 27 16.95 6.46 -18.10
N PHE A 28 15.99 6.64 -17.20
CA PHE A 28 14.74 7.32 -17.47
C PHE A 28 14.65 8.50 -16.51
N ASN A 29 13.90 9.49 -16.93
CA ASN A 29 13.68 10.71 -16.17
C ASN A 29 12.19 11.08 -16.28
N ARG A 30 11.81 12.25 -15.78
CA ARG A 30 10.41 12.70 -15.79
C ARG A 30 9.79 12.73 -17.20
N THR A 31 10.56 13.03 -18.26
CA THR A 31 10.05 13.04 -19.65
C THR A 31 9.81 11.65 -20.23
N SER A 32 10.17 10.60 -19.49
CA SER A 32 9.89 9.21 -19.86
C SER A 32 8.49 8.74 -19.46
N PHE A 33 7.71 9.59 -18.78
CA PHE A 33 6.32 9.36 -18.37
C PHE A 33 5.37 10.25 -19.19
N PRO A 34 4.08 9.92 -19.29
CA PRO A 34 3.11 10.73 -20.00
C PRO A 34 3.05 12.17 -19.49
N GLU A 35 2.66 13.09 -20.36
CA GLU A 35 2.36 14.46 -19.96
C GLU A 35 1.28 14.46 -18.86
N GLY A 36 1.47 15.30 -17.83
CA GLY A 36 0.59 15.35 -16.67
C GLY A 36 0.84 14.26 -15.61
N PHE A 37 1.87 13.40 -15.75
CA PHE A 37 2.22 12.45 -14.70
C PHE A 37 2.69 13.17 -13.43
N VAL A 38 2.02 12.88 -12.30
CA VAL A 38 2.25 13.53 -11.01
C VAL A 38 3.23 12.70 -10.17
N PHE A 39 4.31 13.32 -9.70
CA PHE A 39 5.23 12.73 -8.73
C PHE A 39 5.02 13.37 -7.36
N GLY A 40 4.82 12.55 -6.34
CA GLY A 40 4.54 13.06 -5.00
C GLY A 40 5.04 12.16 -3.89
N THR A 41 4.76 12.59 -2.67
CA THR A 41 5.01 11.87 -1.42
C THR A 41 3.72 11.75 -0.62
N ALA A 42 3.70 10.87 0.39
CA ALA A 42 2.51 10.58 1.17
C ALA A 42 2.80 10.47 2.67
N SER A 43 1.82 10.83 3.50
CA SER A 43 1.81 10.58 4.95
C SER A 43 0.38 10.43 5.50
N SER A 44 0.23 10.00 6.76
CA SER A 44 -1.06 9.94 7.45
C SER A 44 -0.99 10.58 8.85
N SER A 45 -1.99 11.39 9.22
CA SER A 45 -1.94 12.40 10.29
C SER A 45 -1.28 11.95 11.59
N TYR A 46 -1.60 10.75 12.07
CA TYR A 46 -1.07 10.28 13.36
C TYR A 46 0.43 9.93 13.31
N GLN A 47 0.97 9.61 12.13
CA GLN A 47 2.37 9.21 11.96
C GLN A 47 3.34 10.40 11.93
N TYR A 48 2.87 11.61 11.59
CA TYR A 48 3.76 12.74 11.30
C TYR A 48 3.35 14.08 11.91
N GLU A 49 2.07 14.31 12.22
CA GLU A 49 1.63 15.60 12.75
C GLU A 49 2.17 15.88 14.16
N GLY A 50 2.02 14.93 15.10
CA GLY A 50 2.22 15.19 16.54
C GLY A 50 1.15 16.11 17.13
N ALA A 51 1.50 16.90 18.14
CA ALA A 51 0.65 17.95 18.72
C ALA A 51 -0.74 17.44 19.18
N ILE A 52 -0.78 16.29 19.86
CA ILE A 52 -2.03 15.57 20.14
C ILE A 52 -2.98 16.28 21.12
N LYS A 53 -2.47 17.24 21.90
CA LYS A 53 -3.20 18.05 22.90
C LYS A 53 -3.42 19.50 22.45
N VAL A 54 -2.98 19.86 21.24
CA VAL A 54 -3.05 21.24 20.74
C VAL A 54 -4.39 21.50 20.06
N ASN A 55 -4.93 22.70 20.27
CA ASN A 55 -6.12 23.23 19.59
C ASN A 55 -7.36 22.33 19.64
N GLY A 56 -7.63 21.73 20.81
CA GLY A 56 -8.91 21.03 21.05
C GLY A 56 -9.02 19.64 20.43
N ARG A 57 -7.95 19.11 19.84
CA ARG A 57 -7.89 17.71 19.39
C ARG A 57 -8.22 16.76 20.54
N SER A 58 -9.13 15.82 20.31
CA SER A 58 -9.37 14.72 21.23
C SER A 58 -8.47 13.51 20.96
N PRO A 59 -8.31 12.60 21.93
CA PRO A 59 -7.61 11.34 21.69
C PRO A 59 -8.33 10.49 20.63
N SER A 60 -7.57 10.00 19.65
CA SER A 60 -7.98 8.89 18.79
C SER A 60 -7.82 7.54 19.51
N ILE A 61 -8.27 6.47 18.86
CA ILE A 61 -8.02 5.10 19.34
C ILE A 61 -6.52 4.79 19.43
N TRP A 62 -5.68 5.37 18.57
CA TRP A 62 -4.24 5.16 18.59
C TRP A 62 -3.56 5.88 19.75
N ASP A 63 -4.01 7.10 20.09
CA ASP A 63 -3.56 7.79 21.31
C ASP A 63 -3.85 6.90 22.53
N THR A 64 -5.08 6.39 22.62
CA THR A 64 -5.49 5.52 23.73
C THR A 64 -4.69 4.23 23.77
N PHE A 65 -4.50 3.58 22.62
CA PHE A 65 -3.81 2.30 22.51
C PHE A 65 -2.34 2.40 22.91
N THR A 66 -1.61 3.36 22.36
CA THR A 66 -0.17 3.54 22.62
C THR A 66 0.11 3.95 24.07
N HIS A 67 -0.77 4.73 24.70
CA HIS A 67 -0.62 5.10 26.12
C HIS A 67 -1.02 3.97 27.08
N LYS A 68 -2.05 3.18 26.72
CA LYS A 68 -2.57 2.12 27.59
C LYS A 68 -1.75 0.83 27.48
N TYR A 69 -1.18 0.56 26.31
CA TYR A 69 -0.45 -0.66 26.00
C TYR A 69 0.92 -0.35 25.38
N PRO A 70 1.80 0.40 26.08
CA PRO A 70 3.10 0.79 25.53
C PRO A 70 4.00 -0.43 25.25
N ASP A 71 3.80 -1.54 25.95
CA ASP A 71 4.47 -2.82 25.73
C ASP A 71 4.16 -3.46 24.36
N ARG A 72 3.08 -3.02 23.70
CA ARG A 72 2.71 -3.46 22.35
C ARG A 72 3.39 -2.65 21.25
N ILE A 73 4.13 -1.60 21.61
CA ILE A 73 4.87 -0.75 20.69
C ILE A 73 6.36 -0.89 20.98
N VAL A 74 7.16 -1.04 19.92
CA VAL A 74 8.63 -1.11 20.04
C VAL A 74 9.13 0.14 20.79
N GLY A 75 9.84 -0.09 21.90
CA GLY A 75 10.37 0.97 22.75
C GLY A 75 9.31 1.81 23.49
N GLY A 76 8.04 1.43 23.48
CA GLY A 76 6.96 2.20 24.12
C GLY A 76 6.67 3.54 23.47
N ALA A 77 7.04 3.73 22.20
CA ALA A 77 6.82 4.98 21.48
C ALA A 77 5.34 5.29 21.26
N ASN A 78 5.02 6.57 21.00
CA ASN A 78 3.66 7.04 20.74
C ASN A 78 3.64 8.19 19.71
N GLY A 79 2.44 8.63 19.35
CA GLY A 79 2.22 9.68 18.35
C GLY A 79 2.18 11.12 18.91
N ASP A 80 2.68 11.38 20.12
CA ASP A 80 2.46 12.66 20.78
C ASP A 80 3.13 13.83 20.07
N VAL A 81 4.35 13.60 19.58
CA VAL A 81 5.20 14.59 18.90
C VAL A 81 5.57 14.13 17.49
N THR A 82 5.97 12.86 17.32
CA THR A 82 6.44 12.29 16.04
C THR A 82 7.57 13.11 15.41
N VAL A 83 7.44 13.54 14.16
CA VAL A 83 8.37 14.47 13.47
C VAL A 83 7.95 15.94 13.56
N ASP A 84 6.86 16.21 14.28
CA ASP A 84 6.31 17.53 14.57
C ASP A 84 5.89 18.34 13.33
N PHE A 85 5.33 17.68 12.32
CA PHE A 85 4.87 18.33 11.09
C PHE A 85 3.82 19.41 11.37
N TYR A 86 3.01 19.26 12.43
CA TYR A 86 2.00 20.24 12.80
C TYR A 86 2.58 21.65 12.94
N HIS A 87 3.77 21.79 13.53
CA HIS A 87 4.46 23.07 13.67
C HIS A 87 5.45 23.35 12.52
N ARG A 88 5.93 22.30 11.83
CA ARG A 88 7.03 22.37 10.85
C ARG A 88 6.59 22.35 9.38
N TYR A 89 5.30 22.22 9.08
CA TYR A 89 4.80 22.01 7.72
C TYR A 89 5.32 23.00 6.66
N LYS A 90 5.57 24.27 7.02
CA LYS A 90 6.13 25.27 6.09
C LYS A 90 7.55 24.93 5.64
N TYR A 91 8.36 24.41 6.57
CA TYR A 91 9.71 23.96 6.28
C TYR A 91 9.69 22.70 5.42
N ASP A 92 8.84 21.73 5.77
CA ASP A 92 8.72 20.47 5.02
C ASP A 92 8.16 20.70 3.60
N ALA A 93 7.20 21.61 3.43
CA ALA A 93 6.71 22.04 2.11
C ALA A 93 7.81 22.64 1.24
N LYS A 94 8.74 23.41 1.84
CA LYS A 94 9.90 23.94 1.12
C LYS A 94 10.86 22.83 0.68
N ILE A 95 11.06 21.80 1.52
CA ILE A 95 11.87 20.63 1.14
C ILE A 95 11.24 19.90 -0.04
N MET A 96 9.93 19.60 0.02
CA MET A 96 9.23 18.91 -1.08
C MET A 96 9.33 19.68 -2.40
N LYS A 97 9.17 21.01 -2.35
CA LYS A 97 9.37 21.88 -3.51
C LYS A 97 10.81 21.84 -4.04
N ASN A 98 11.81 21.85 -3.16
CA ASN A 98 13.22 21.79 -3.56
C ASN A 98 13.60 20.44 -4.20
N ILE A 99 12.94 19.34 -3.82
CA ILE A 99 13.10 18.02 -4.45
C ILE A 99 12.45 18.01 -5.85
N GLY A 100 11.47 18.88 -6.12
CA GLY A 100 10.72 18.93 -7.38
C GLY A 100 9.51 17.99 -7.40
N LEU A 101 8.85 17.79 -6.26
CA LEU A 101 7.58 17.06 -6.17
C LEU A 101 6.40 17.95 -6.57
N ASP A 102 5.42 17.36 -7.24
CA ASP A 102 4.21 18.05 -7.72
C ASP A 102 3.07 17.98 -6.71
N ALA A 103 3.04 16.91 -5.90
CA ALA A 103 1.93 16.65 -4.98
C ALA A 103 2.41 16.11 -3.62
N PHE A 104 1.59 16.38 -2.61
CA PHE A 104 1.73 15.80 -1.27
C PHE A 104 0.37 15.23 -0.83
N ARG A 105 0.31 13.91 -0.65
CA ARG A 105 -0.88 13.21 -0.17
C ARG A 105 -0.84 13.11 1.35
N PHE A 106 -1.84 13.66 2.03
CA PHE A 106 -1.95 13.62 3.49
C PHE A 106 -3.35 13.16 3.90
N SER A 107 -3.52 12.79 5.18
CA SER A 107 -4.84 12.50 5.74
C SER A 107 -5.27 13.57 6.74
N ILE A 108 -6.58 13.73 6.90
CA ILE A 108 -7.18 14.62 7.89
C ILE A 108 -7.32 13.87 9.23
N SER A 109 -6.85 14.48 10.32
CA SER A 109 -7.07 13.95 11.66
C SER A 109 -8.52 14.19 12.08
N TRP A 110 -9.39 13.18 11.94
CA TRP A 110 -10.80 13.29 12.35
C TRP A 110 -10.99 13.87 13.77
N PRO A 111 -10.28 13.43 14.83
CA PRO A 111 -10.47 14.00 16.16
C PRO A 111 -10.04 15.47 16.30
N ARG A 112 -9.37 16.08 15.29
CA ARG A 112 -9.16 17.53 15.22
C ARG A 112 -10.38 18.28 14.68
N VAL A 113 -11.12 17.66 13.74
CA VAL A 113 -12.28 18.28 13.06
C VAL A 113 -13.56 18.06 13.87
N LEU A 114 -13.78 16.81 14.31
CA LEU A 114 -14.90 16.41 15.16
C LEU A 114 -14.34 15.72 16.41
N PRO A 115 -13.93 16.48 17.44
CA PRO A 115 -13.35 15.91 18.65
C PRO A 115 -14.26 14.92 19.38
N ARG A 116 -15.57 14.99 19.14
CA ARG A 116 -16.57 14.07 19.72
C ARG A 116 -17.22 13.14 18.68
N GLY A 117 -16.61 13.01 17.50
CA GLY A 117 -16.97 12.08 16.42
C GLY A 117 -18.28 12.38 15.66
N LYS A 118 -19.20 13.17 16.24
CA LYS A 118 -20.50 13.51 15.64
C LYS A 118 -20.70 15.02 15.57
N LEU A 119 -21.28 15.50 14.47
CA LEU A 119 -21.67 16.91 14.28
C LEU A 119 -22.53 17.42 15.44
N SER A 120 -23.50 16.61 15.88
CA SER A 120 -24.41 16.93 16.99
C SER A 120 -23.74 17.11 18.35
N ARG A 121 -22.45 16.79 18.47
CA ARG A 121 -21.68 16.90 19.72
C ARG A 121 -20.67 18.05 19.72
N GLY A 122 -20.71 18.90 18.70
CA GLY A 122 -19.86 20.07 18.56
C GLY A 122 -18.75 19.87 17.53
N VAL A 123 -18.41 20.97 16.87
CA VAL A 123 -17.43 21.05 15.78
C VAL A 123 -16.31 21.98 16.24
N ASP A 124 -15.04 21.58 16.08
CA ASP A 124 -13.93 22.50 16.38
C ASP A 124 -13.60 23.34 15.13
N LYS A 125 -14.06 24.60 15.14
CA LYS A 125 -13.86 25.53 14.03
C LYS A 125 -12.38 25.77 13.70
N ARG A 126 -11.46 25.60 14.65
CA ARG A 126 -10.01 25.81 14.42
C ARG A 126 -9.38 24.62 13.69
N GLY A 127 -9.79 23.40 14.03
CA GLY A 127 -9.41 22.21 13.28
C GLY A 127 -9.97 22.26 11.86
N ILE A 128 -11.20 22.76 11.71
CA ILE A 128 -11.80 23.05 10.41
C ILE A 128 -11.02 24.12 9.64
N GLU A 129 -10.65 25.25 10.24
CA GLU A 129 -9.89 26.31 9.56
C GLU A 129 -8.57 25.81 8.96
N PHE A 130 -7.87 24.91 9.66
CA PHE A 130 -6.65 24.29 9.14
C PHE A 130 -6.89 23.49 7.84
N TYR A 131 -7.98 22.71 7.76
CA TYR A 131 -8.29 21.90 6.58
C TYR A 131 -9.17 22.63 5.54
N ASN A 132 -9.94 23.64 5.91
CA ASN A 132 -10.88 24.35 5.02
C ASN A 132 -10.19 25.20 3.97
N HIS A 133 -9.05 25.84 4.29
CA HIS A 133 -8.27 26.53 3.27
C HIS A 133 -7.82 25.58 2.14
N LEU A 134 -7.67 24.29 2.45
CA LEU A 134 -7.22 23.27 1.51
C LEU A 134 -8.39 22.62 0.76
N ILE A 135 -9.49 22.32 1.45
CA ILE A 135 -10.69 21.71 0.84
C ILE A 135 -11.39 22.72 -0.09
N ASN A 136 -11.53 23.99 0.30
CA ASN A 136 -12.21 24.99 -0.51
C ASN A 136 -11.47 25.31 -1.82
N GLU A 137 -10.14 25.25 -1.80
CA GLU A 137 -9.31 25.43 -3.01
C GLU A 137 -9.46 24.25 -3.99
N LEU A 138 -9.63 23.03 -3.48
CA LEU A 138 -9.85 21.83 -4.30
C LEU A 138 -11.25 21.79 -4.91
N LEU A 139 -12.26 22.23 -4.15
CA LEU A 139 -13.66 22.26 -4.60
C LEU A 139 -13.93 23.39 -5.62
N SER A 140 -13.15 24.47 -5.62
CA SER A 140 -13.29 25.55 -6.60
C SER A 140 -12.74 25.23 -7.99
N HIS A 141 -12.14 24.04 -8.20
CA HIS A 141 -11.44 23.63 -9.43
C HIS A 141 -11.81 22.22 -9.96
N GLU A 142 -13.09 21.79 -9.91
CA GLU A 142 -13.52 20.45 -10.40
C GLU A 142 -12.76 19.28 -9.74
N GLY A 143 -12.59 19.32 -8.42
CA GLY A 143 -11.86 18.30 -7.66
C GLY A 143 -12.39 16.87 -7.84
N LYS A 144 -11.47 15.90 -7.87
CA LYS A 144 -11.78 14.45 -7.96
C LYS A 144 -11.71 13.79 -6.59
N ILE A 145 -12.53 12.77 -6.37
CA ILE A 145 -12.54 11.93 -5.17
C ILE A 145 -12.27 10.46 -5.49
N GLY A 146 -11.52 9.81 -4.62
CA GLY A 146 -11.17 8.40 -4.77
C GLY A 146 -10.86 7.75 -3.44
N ILE A 147 -10.44 6.49 -3.50
CA ILE A 147 -10.07 5.67 -2.34
C ILE A 147 -8.69 5.06 -2.52
N SER A 148 -7.96 4.90 -1.43
CA SER A 148 -6.63 4.28 -1.40
C SER A 148 -6.73 2.85 -0.85
N LEU A 149 -6.32 1.86 -1.63
CA LEU A 149 -6.46 0.44 -1.29
C LEU A 149 -5.08 -0.20 -1.05
N ALA A 150 -4.95 -0.89 0.08
CA ALA A 150 -3.79 -1.73 0.36
C ALA A 150 -3.83 -2.99 -0.49
N VAL A 151 -2.72 -3.31 -1.16
CA VAL A 151 -2.66 -4.50 -2.02
C VAL A 151 -1.26 -5.08 -2.08
N TYR A 152 -1.18 -6.38 -1.82
CA TYR A 152 -0.06 -7.21 -2.22
C TYR A 152 -0.38 -7.82 -3.58
N TRP A 153 0.61 -7.91 -4.45
CA TRP A 153 0.46 -8.77 -5.61
C TRP A 153 0.58 -10.23 -5.16
N MET A 154 -0.30 -11.09 -5.68
CA MET A 154 -0.38 -12.50 -5.31
C MET A 154 0.08 -13.36 -6.48
N LEU A 155 1.24 -13.99 -6.35
CA LEU A 155 1.69 -15.03 -7.27
C LEU A 155 1.11 -16.38 -6.83
N PRO A 156 0.87 -17.33 -7.74
CA PRO A 156 0.67 -18.70 -7.33
C PRO A 156 2.00 -19.32 -6.89
N TYR A 157 1.98 -20.10 -5.81
CA TYR A 157 3.16 -20.80 -5.29
C TYR A 157 3.82 -21.71 -6.34
N SER A 158 3.01 -22.52 -7.03
CA SER A 158 3.45 -23.36 -8.14
C SER A 158 2.60 -23.12 -9.40
N ASN A 159 2.83 -23.90 -10.46
CA ASN A 159 2.00 -23.85 -11.67
C ASN A 159 0.70 -24.69 -11.55
N SER A 160 0.47 -25.32 -10.39
CA SER A 160 -0.74 -26.10 -10.14
C SER A 160 -1.99 -25.23 -10.27
N GLN A 161 -3.09 -25.83 -10.71
CA GLN A 161 -4.37 -25.11 -10.83
C GLN A 161 -4.86 -24.65 -9.44
N ALA A 162 -4.66 -25.47 -8.41
CA ALA A 162 -5.03 -25.15 -7.04
C ALA A 162 -4.33 -23.88 -6.51
N ASP A 163 -3.03 -23.72 -6.77
CA ASP A 163 -2.28 -22.53 -6.33
C ASP A 163 -2.63 -21.28 -7.16
N LYS A 164 -2.96 -21.43 -8.45
CA LYS A 164 -3.51 -20.33 -9.26
C LYS A 164 -4.82 -19.82 -8.68
N GLU A 165 -5.74 -20.72 -8.35
CA GLU A 165 -6.99 -20.35 -7.69
C GLU A 165 -6.75 -19.78 -6.29
N ALA A 166 -5.78 -20.30 -5.55
CA ALA A 166 -5.38 -19.75 -4.25
C ALA A 166 -4.87 -18.31 -4.36
N SER A 167 -4.05 -17.99 -5.37
CA SER A 167 -3.61 -16.62 -5.60
C SER A 167 -4.77 -15.67 -5.91
N GLN A 168 -5.77 -16.13 -6.67
CA GLN A 168 -6.96 -15.32 -6.96
C GLN A 168 -7.81 -15.12 -5.70
N ARG A 169 -8.04 -16.18 -4.90
CA ARG A 169 -8.74 -16.05 -3.61
C ARG A 169 -8.02 -15.12 -2.65
N ALA A 170 -6.70 -15.23 -2.53
CA ALA A 170 -5.90 -14.33 -1.70
C ALA A 170 -6.01 -12.87 -2.16
N LEU A 171 -5.97 -12.62 -3.47
CA LEU A 171 -6.13 -11.29 -4.04
C LEU A 171 -7.54 -10.74 -3.83
N ASP A 172 -8.57 -11.56 -4.00
CA ASP A 172 -9.96 -11.15 -3.78
C ASP A 172 -10.24 -10.89 -2.29
N PHE A 173 -9.65 -11.64 -1.37
CA PHE A 173 -9.78 -11.40 0.08
C PHE A 173 -9.06 -10.15 0.59
N MET A 174 -8.21 -9.52 -0.23
CA MET A 174 -7.50 -8.28 0.13
C MET A 174 -7.98 -7.11 -0.73
N TYR A 175 -7.84 -7.23 -2.05
CA TYR A 175 -8.09 -6.18 -3.02
C TYR A 175 -9.53 -6.24 -3.56
N GLY A 176 -9.97 -7.42 -4.03
CA GLY A 176 -11.33 -7.61 -4.55
C GLY A 176 -12.41 -7.29 -3.51
N TRP A 177 -12.14 -7.49 -2.21
CA TRP A 177 -13.05 -7.19 -1.11
C TRP A 177 -13.58 -5.75 -1.17
N TYR A 178 -12.74 -4.81 -1.60
CA TYR A 178 -13.10 -3.41 -1.76
C TYR A 178 -13.36 -3.04 -3.22
N MET A 179 -12.55 -3.57 -4.14
CA MET A 179 -12.62 -3.17 -5.55
C MET A 179 -13.83 -3.76 -6.28
N ASP A 180 -14.26 -4.98 -5.97
CA ASP A 180 -15.45 -5.57 -6.60
C ASP A 180 -16.74 -4.83 -6.21
N PRO A 181 -16.98 -4.42 -4.93
CA PRO A 181 -18.11 -3.55 -4.61
C PRO A 181 -18.07 -2.21 -5.35
N LEU A 182 -16.89 -1.58 -5.45
CA LEU A 182 -16.74 -0.33 -6.17
C LEU A 182 -17.01 -0.49 -7.68
N ALA A 183 -16.56 -1.57 -8.31
CA ALA A 183 -16.73 -1.75 -9.75
C ALA A 183 -18.09 -2.36 -10.13
N PHE A 184 -18.59 -3.30 -9.34
CA PHE A 184 -19.70 -4.18 -9.70
C PHE A 184 -20.90 -4.08 -8.77
N GLY A 185 -20.72 -3.51 -7.57
CA GLY A 185 -21.80 -3.34 -6.58
C GLY A 185 -21.99 -4.55 -5.65
N ASP A 186 -21.10 -5.53 -5.67
CA ASP A 186 -21.15 -6.69 -4.77
C ASP A 186 -19.72 -7.22 -4.49
N TYR A 187 -19.57 -8.03 -3.44
CA TYR A 187 -18.31 -8.67 -3.08
C TYR A 187 -17.86 -9.73 -4.11
N PRO A 188 -16.59 -10.17 -4.13
CA PRO A 188 -16.14 -11.24 -5.03
C PRO A 188 -16.88 -12.56 -4.81
N ASP A 189 -17.17 -13.30 -5.89
CA ASP A 189 -17.92 -14.57 -5.84
C ASP A 189 -17.31 -15.61 -4.89
N ASN A 190 -15.98 -15.75 -4.94
CA ASN A 190 -15.25 -16.69 -4.07
C ASN A 190 -15.34 -16.31 -2.59
N MET A 191 -15.36 -15.01 -2.27
CA MET A 191 -15.50 -14.52 -0.92
C MET A 191 -16.92 -14.79 -0.41
N ARG A 192 -17.95 -14.49 -1.21
CA ARG A 192 -19.35 -14.81 -0.83
C ARG A 192 -19.52 -16.31 -0.57
N ALA A 193 -18.93 -17.16 -1.41
CA ALA A 193 -19.01 -18.61 -1.26
C ALA A 193 -18.27 -19.14 0.00
N LEU A 194 -17.13 -18.55 0.37
CA LEU A 194 -16.28 -19.05 1.47
C LEU A 194 -16.66 -18.45 2.83
N ALA A 195 -16.96 -17.15 2.88
CA ALA A 195 -17.39 -16.48 4.10
C ALA A 195 -18.86 -16.81 4.44
N GLY A 196 -19.68 -17.06 3.42
CA GLY A 196 -21.09 -17.40 3.57
C GLY A 196 -21.86 -16.31 4.32
N ASP A 197 -22.74 -16.71 5.24
CA ASP A 197 -23.62 -15.79 5.97
C ASP A 197 -22.88 -14.85 6.95
N ARG A 198 -21.58 -15.05 7.18
CA ARG A 198 -20.75 -14.11 7.96
C ARG A 198 -20.42 -12.85 7.18
N LEU A 199 -20.51 -12.88 5.86
CA LEU A 199 -20.34 -11.71 5.01
C LEU A 199 -21.69 -10.99 4.88
N PRO A 200 -21.81 -9.72 5.31
CA PRO A 200 -23.01 -8.94 5.11
C PRO A 200 -23.37 -8.85 3.63
N LYS A 201 -24.66 -8.72 3.33
CA LYS A 201 -25.15 -8.55 1.95
C LYS A 201 -25.53 -7.10 1.74
N PHE A 202 -25.12 -6.53 0.61
CA PHE A 202 -25.64 -5.23 0.20
C PHE A 202 -27.12 -5.33 -0.13
N THR A 203 -27.91 -4.35 0.31
CA THR A 203 -29.23 -4.13 -0.30
C THR A 203 -29.03 -3.60 -1.73
N ASN A 204 -30.06 -3.69 -2.57
CA ASN A 204 -30.02 -3.13 -3.92
C ASN A 204 -29.66 -1.63 -3.90
N GLU A 205 -30.20 -0.88 -2.93
CA GLU A 205 -29.88 0.55 -2.77
C GLU A 205 -28.41 0.78 -2.43
N GLN A 206 -27.85 0.03 -1.47
CA GLN A 206 -26.44 0.16 -1.10
C GLN A 206 -25.51 -0.26 -2.24
N SER A 207 -25.87 -1.31 -2.99
CA SER A 207 -25.15 -1.76 -4.18
C SER A 207 -25.07 -0.65 -5.24
N MET A 208 -26.19 0.03 -5.49
CA MET A 208 -26.21 1.18 -6.41
C MET A 208 -25.41 2.38 -5.89
N LEU A 209 -25.37 2.61 -4.58
CA LEU A 209 -24.61 3.70 -3.98
C LEU A 209 -23.09 3.50 -4.03
N VAL A 210 -22.62 2.26 -3.84
CA VAL A 210 -21.17 1.95 -3.83
C VAL A 210 -20.61 1.75 -5.23
N LYS A 211 -21.42 1.23 -6.16
CA LYS A 211 -20.98 0.97 -7.53
C LYS A 211 -20.66 2.28 -8.24
N GLY A 212 -19.42 2.42 -8.69
CA GLY A 212 -18.90 3.60 -9.38
C GLY A 212 -18.64 4.80 -8.47
N SER A 213 -18.60 4.62 -7.14
CA SER A 213 -18.43 5.73 -6.18
C SER A 213 -16.97 6.21 -6.07
N TYR A 214 -16.30 6.42 -7.20
CA TYR A 214 -14.92 6.91 -7.29
C TYR A 214 -14.62 7.54 -8.66
N ASP A 215 -13.83 8.62 -8.67
CA ASP A 215 -13.25 9.20 -9.90
C ASP A 215 -11.88 8.58 -10.22
N PHE A 216 -11.19 8.06 -9.20
CA PHE A 216 -9.91 7.37 -9.32
C PHE A 216 -9.70 6.33 -8.20
N ILE A 217 -8.77 5.40 -8.43
CA ILE A 217 -8.33 4.41 -7.44
C ILE A 217 -6.86 4.66 -7.08
N GLY A 218 -6.58 4.78 -5.79
CA GLY A 218 -5.25 4.76 -5.21
C GLY A 218 -4.82 3.34 -4.87
N LEU A 219 -3.61 2.95 -5.29
CA LEU A 219 -3.01 1.65 -4.96
C LEU A 219 -1.79 1.85 -4.06
N ASN A 220 -1.84 1.22 -2.89
CA ASN A 220 -0.72 1.14 -1.95
C ASN A 220 -0.01 -0.21 -2.17
N TYR A 221 1.08 -0.20 -2.93
CA TYR A 221 1.85 -1.39 -3.27
C TYR A 221 3.25 -1.32 -2.65
N TYR A 222 3.60 -2.36 -1.91
CA TYR A 222 4.91 -2.49 -1.29
C TYR A 222 5.63 -3.78 -1.70
N THR A 223 4.90 -4.88 -1.83
CA THR A 223 5.48 -6.21 -1.97
C THR A 223 4.55 -7.21 -2.67
N THR A 224 5.09 -8.40 -2.90
CA THR A 224 4.44 -9.56 -3.50
C THR A 224 4.61 -10.76 -2.58
N PHE A 225 3.55 -11.57 -2.46
CA PHE A 225 3.59 -12.89 -1.83
C PHE A 225 3.21 -13.97 -2.83
N ALA A 226 3.58 -15.21 -2.52
CA ALA A 226 3.06 -16.38 -3.20
C ALA A 226 1.96 -17.02 -2.33
N ALA A 227 0.85 -17.38 -2.95
CA ALA A 227 -0.27 -18.03 -2.30
C ALA A 227 -0.22 -19.55 -2.54
N VAL A 228 -0.30 -20.31 -1.46
CA VAL A 228 -0.37 -21.77 -1.43
C VAL A 228 -1.82 -22.18 -1.18
N HIS A 229 -2.34 -23.12 -1.94
CA HIS A 229 -3.66 -23.69 -1.65
C HIS A 229 -3.68 -24.44 -0.32
N LEU A 230 -4.72 -24.18 0.48
CA LEU A 230 -5.03 -24.99 1.66
C LEU A 230 -6.32 -25.78 1.44
N PRO A 231 -6.36 -27.07 1.81
CA PRO A 231 -7.60 -27.83 1.79
C PRO A 231 -8.58 -27.24 2.81
N LYS A 232 -9.87 -27.46 2.57
CA LYS A 232 -10.92 -27.07 3.52
C LYS A 232 -10.72 -27.84 4.84
N SER A 233 -10.46 -27.11 5.91
CA SER A 233 -10.32 -27.65 7.27
C SER A 233 -11.66 -27.58 8.03
N ASN A 234 -11.82 -28.40 9.09
CA ASN A 234 -13.03 -28.40 9.92
C ASN A 234 -13.25 -27.02 10.55
N LEU A 235 -14.49 -26.51 10.40
CA LEU A 235 -14.94 -25.12 10.66
C LEU A 235 -14.90 -24.66 12.13
N VAL A 236 -14.17 -25.34 13.02
CA VAL A 236 -14.22 -25.11 14.47
C VAL A 236 -13.62 -23.75 14.84
N ASN A 237 -12.69 -23.21 14.05
CA ASN A 237 -12.06 -21.90 14.27
C ASN A 237 -12.05 -21.06 12.97
N VAL A 238 -13.24 -20.71 12.47
CA VAL A 238 -13.38 -19.80 11.32
C VAL A 238 -12.82 -18.42 11.63
N SER A 239 -11.96 -17.92 10.75
CA SER A 239 -11.31 -16.61 10.84
C SER A 239 -11.13 -16.04 9.44
N TYR A 240 -11.19 -14.71 9.32
CA TYR A 240 -10.82 -14.00 8.08
C TYR A 240 -9.46 -14.50 7.53
N SER A 241 -8.49 -14.74 8.41
CA SER A 241 -7.15 -15.20 8.02
C SER A 241 -7.11 -16.60 7.38
N THR A 242 -8.15 -17.42 7.58
CA THR A 242 -8.24 -18.79 7.05
C THR A 242 -9.29 -18.94 5.96
N ASP A 243 -10.24 -18.00 5.86
CA ASP A 243 -11.42 -18.11 4.99
C ASP A 243 -11.06 -18.19 3.50
N SER A 244 -9.97 -17.55 3.09
CA SER A 244 -9.49 -17.58 1.70
C SER A 244 -9.00 -18.96 1.26
N LEU A 245 -8.85 -19.92 2.20
CA LEU A 245 -8.26 -21.25 1.95
C LEU A 245 -6.93 -21.13 1.19
N SER A 246 -6.10 -20.19 1.63
CA SER A 246 -4.76 -19.95 1.11
C SER A 246 -3.81 -19.54 2.23
N ASN A 247 -2.54 -19.86 2.07
CA ASN A 247 -1.47 -19.35 2.93
C ASN A 247 -0.52 -18.47 2.10
N LEU A 248 -0.06 -17.37 2.67
CA LEU A 248 0.91 -16.49 2.02
C LEU A 248 2.33 -16.87 2.46
N THR A 249 3.24 -16.88 1.50
CA THR A 249 4.66 -17.17 1.70
C THR A 249 5.53 -16.21 0.87
N ASP A 250 6.75 -15.99 1.34
CA ASP A 250 7.80 -15.21 0.66
C ASP A 250 8.63 -16.05 -0.33
N ASP A 251 8.29 -17.33 -0.45
CA ASP A 251 8.94 -18.31 -1.32
C ASP A 251 7.97 -18.81 -2.40
N ARG A 252 8.48 -18.97 -3.62
CA ARG A 252 7.74 -19.54 -4.75
C ARG A 252 8.45 -20.80 -5.24
N ASN A 253 7.95 -21.96 -4.80
CA ASN A 253 8.47 -23.28 -5.19
C ASN A 253 9.98 -23.44 -4.91
N GLY A 254 10.42 -23.05 -3.71
CA GLY A 254 11.80 -23.11 -3.24
C GLY A 254 12.69 -21.94 -3.70
N VAL A 255 12.11 -20.93 -4.37
CA VAL A 255 12.81 -19.72 -4.79
C VAL A 255 12.22 -18.49 -4.07
N PRO A 256 13.01 -17.76 -3.27
CA PRO A 256 12.57 -16.51 -2.66
C PRO A 256 12.04 -15.52 -3.71
N ILE A 257 10.91 -14.87 -3.42
CA ILE A 257 10.25 -13.93 -4.35
C ILE A 257 11.16 -12.75 -4.68
N GLY A 258 11.84 -12.21 -3.68
CA GLY A 258 12.77 -11.10 -3.85
C GLY A 258 13.62 -10.89 -2.60
N PRO A 259 14.68 -10.08 -2.70
CA PRO A 259 15.47 -9.70 -1.53
C PRO A 259 14.61 -8.89 -0.55
N LYS A 260 15.06 -8.85 0.71
CA LYS A 260 14.45 -8.07 1.79
C LYS A 260 15.49 -7.08 2.33
N ASP A 261 15.04 -6.02 2.98
CA ASP A 261 15.90 -5.02 3.64
C ASP A 261 15.50 -4.90 5.12
N GLY A 262 15.02 -3.73 5.59
CA GLY A 262 14.66 -3.51 6.99
C GLY A 262 13.54 -4.43 7.47
N SER A 263 12.40 -4.39 6.80
CA SER A 263 11.22 -5.15 7.19
C SER A 263 11.23 -6.56 6.60
N LEU A 264 11.30 -7.58 7.47
CA LEU A 264 11.34 -9.01 7.07
C LEU A 264 10.10 -9.49 6.30
N TRP A 265 9.01 -8.75 6.31
CA TRP A 265 7.80 -9.07 5.55
C TRP A 265 7.82 -8.50 4.12
N MET A 266 8.77 -7.63 3.77
CA MET A 266 8.81 -6.94 2.47
C MET A 266 9.76 -7.61 1.48
N ASN A 267 9.20 -8.38 0.55
CA ASN A 267 9.90 -8.90 -0.64
C ASN A 267 9.99 -7.81 -1.72
N VAL A 268 11.20 -7.42 -2.12
CA VAL A 268 11.40 -6.46 -3.21
C VAL A 268 11.10 -7.11 -4.56
N TYR A 269 9.90 -6.85 -5.07
CA TYR A 269 9.43 -7.42 -6.33
C TYR A 269 8.79 -6.36 -7.25
N PRO A 270 9.58 -5.58 -8.00
CA PRO A 270 9.06 -4.49 -8.83
C PRO A 270 8.03 -4.91 -9.88
N ARG A 271 8.16 -6.13 -10.41
CA ARG A 271 7.25 -6.65 -11.45
C ARG A 271 5.81 -6.76 -10.94
N GLY A 272 5.61 -7.05 -9.65
CA GLY A 272 4.28 -7.17 -9.06
C GLY A 272 3.47 -5.88 -9.16
N LEU A 273 4.11 -4.71 -9.07
CA LEU A 273 3.43 -3.42 -9.28
C LEU A 273 2.88 -3.29 -10.70
N ARG A 274 3.67 -3.64 -11.72
CA ARG A 274 3.21 -3.61 -13.12
C ARG A 274 2.05 -4.58 -13.34
N ASP A 275 2.16 -5.78 -12.80
CA ASP A 275 1.16 -6.82 -13.02
C ASP A 275 -0.15 -6.47 -12.29
N LEU A 276 -0.07 -5.86 -11.10
CA LEU A 276 -1.22 -5.27 -10.40
C LEU A 276 -1.90 -4.14 -11.19
N LEU A 277 -1.11 -3.22 -11.77
CA LEU A 277 -1.66 -2.13 -12.60
C LEU A 277 -2.40 -2.68 -13.81
N LYS A 278 -1.81 -3.68 -14.50
CA LYS A 278 -2.43 -4.34 -15.65
C LYS A 278 -3.69 -5.11 -15.26
N TYR A 279 -3.64 -5.90 -14.19
CA TYR A 279 -4.79 -6.62 -13.67
C TYR A 279 -5.93 -5.66 -13.32
N THR A 280 -5.62 -4.55 -12.66
CA THR A 280 -6.63 -3.55 -12.30
C THR A 280 -7.28 -2.95 -13.54
N LYS A 281 -6.48 -2.59 -14.54
CA LYS A 281 -6.95 -2.10 -15.83
C LYS A 281 -7.86 -3.11 -16.54
N GLU A 282 -7.43 -4.36 -16.63
CA GLU A 282 -8.14 -5.40 -17.37
C GLU A 282 -9.43 -5.84 -16.66
N LYS A 283 -9.39 -6.03 -15.32
CA LYS A 283 -10.56 -6.49 -14.56
C LYS A 283 -11.60 -5.40 -14.32
N TYR A 284 -11.18 -4.16 -14.06
CA TYR A 284 -12.07 -3.09 -13.59
C TYR A 284 -12.26 -1.95 -14.58
N ASN A 285 -12.18 -2.25 -15.89
CA ASN A 285 -12.49 -1.32 -16.97
C ASN A 285 -11.60 -0.06 -17.01
N ASP A 286 -10.29 -0.25 -16.86
CA ASP A 286 -9.25 0.78 -17.02
C ASP A 286 -9.52 2.09 -16.24
N PRO A 287 -9.69 2.02 -14.90
CA PRO A 287 -9.97 3.21 -14.11
C PRO A 287 -8.75 4.14 -14.09
N THR A 288 -8.96 5.41 -13.74
CA THR A 288 -7.81 6.29 -13.42
C THR A 288 -7.14 5.76 -12.15
N ILE A 289 -5.84 5.45 -12.23
CA ILE A 289 -5.07 4.87 -11.12
C ILE A 289 -3.97 5.83 -10.67
N TYR A 290 -3.84 6.01 -9.35
CA TYR A 290 -2.68 6.61 -8.71
C TYR A 290 -1.96 5.57 -7.87
N ILE A 291 -0.63 5.57 -7.88
CA ILE A 291 0.17 4.81 -6.92
C ILE A 291 0.34 5.70 -5.70
N THR A 292 -0.51 5.49 -4.71
CA THR A 292 -0.66 6.38 -3.55
C THR A 292 0.33 6.08 -2.44
N GLU A 293 0.85 4.85 -2.38
CA GLU A 293 1.99 4.47 -1.55
C GLU A 293 2.87 3.44 -2.25
N ASN A 294 4.18 3.68 -2.20
CA ASN A 294 5.22 2.74 -2.55
C ASN A 294 6.51 3.18 -1.83
N GLY A 295 7.28 2.24 -1.28
CA GLY A 295 8.50 2.59 -0.55
C GLY A 295 9.17 1.37 0.07
N ILE A 296 10.32 1.59 0.70
CA ILE A 296 11.05 0.56 1.43
C ILE A 296 11.80 1.19 2.61
N ASP A 297 11.85 0.47 3.72
CA ASP A 297 12.65 0.78 4.89
C ASP A 297 14.04 0.15 4.80
N GLN A 298 15.01 0.79 5.45
CA GLN A 298 16.36 0.27 5.56
C GLN A 298 16.57 -0.21 7.00
N PHE A 299 17.24 -1.34 7.17
CA PHE A 299 17.66 -1.77 8.50
C PHE A 299 18.63 -0.75 9.13
N ASP A 300 18.33 -0.31 10.34
CA ASP A 300 19.21 0.53 11.15
C ASP A 300 19.20 0.02 12.60
N ASN A 301 20.39 -0.20 13.16
CA ASN A 301 20.56 -0.60 14.55
C ASN A 301 20.75 0.61 15.50
N GLY A 302 20.64 1.84 14.97
CA GLY A 302 20.75 3.09 15.69
C GLY A 302 22.17 3.56 15.95
N THR A 303 23.18 2.90 15.38
CA THR A 303 24.61 3.22 15.61
C THR A 303 25.30 3.85 14.40
N SER A 304 24.67 3.79 13.23
CA SER A 304 25.26 4.28 11.99
C SER A 304 25.33 5.83 11.95
N PRO A 305 26.48 6.42 11.56
CA PRO A 305 26.58 7.86 11.40
C PRO A 305 25.63 8.41 10.33
N LEU A 306 25.13 9.63 10.51
CA LEU A 306 24.21 10.29 9.56
C LEU A 306 24.75 10.27 8.12
N LYS A 307 26.06 10.50 7.92
CA LYS A 307 26.68 10.50 6.59
C LYS A 307 26.56 9.14 5.88
N GLU A 308 26.46 8.05 6.63
CA GLU A 308 26.25 6.71 6.10
C GLU A 308 24.78 6.44 5.86
N LEU A 309 23.91 6.84 6.79
CA LEU A 309 22.44 6.74 6.64
C LEU A 309 21.92 7.49 5.39
N LEU A 310 22.54 8.61 5.03
CA LEU A 310 22.19 9.37 3.82
C LEU A 310 22.56 8.65 2.51
N LYS A 311 23.39 7.58 2.54
CA LYS A 311 23.79 6.82 1.35
C LYS A 311 22.83 5.66 1.07
N ASP A 312 21.58 6.01 0.80
CA ASP A 312 20.46 5.07 0.75
C ASP A 312 20.30 4.36 -0.61
N SER A 313 21.34 3.63 -1.02
CA SER A 313 21.42 2.99 -2.34
C SER A 313 20.32 1.95 -2.57
N ALA A 314 19.91 1.24 -1.51
CA ALA A 314 18.86 0.24 -1.57
C ALA A 314 17.50 0.88 -1.89
N ARG A 315 17.13 1.96 -1.18
CA ARG A 315 15.89 2.70 -1.46
C ARG A 315 15.92 3.38 -2.84
N ILE A 316 17.06 3.92 -3.26
CA ILE A 316 17.23 4.48 -4.62
C ILE A 316 17.01 3.40 -5.68
N ASN A 317 17.60 2.21 -5.51
CA ASN A 317 17.43 1.09 -6.44
C ASN A 317 15.97 0.61 -6.47
N TYR A 318 15.33 0.51 -5.29
CA TYR A 318 13.92 0.15 -5.16
C TYR A 318 13.03 1.07 -5.99
N PHE A 319 13.13 2.40 -5.79
CA PHE A 319 12.33 3.36 -6.54
C PHE A 319 12.61 3.31 -8.04
N ASN A 320 13.88 3.25 -8.45
CA ASN A 320 14.23 3.16 -9.87
C ASN A 320 13.60 1.95 -10.55
N ARG A 321 13.62 0.77 -9.90
CA ARG A 321 13.05 -0.46 -10.47
C ARG A 321 11.52 -0.43 -10.47
N HIS A 322 10.87 0.12 -9.45
CA HIS A 322 9.41 0.23 -9.42
C HIS A 322 8.90 1.25 -10.43
N LEU A 323 9.51 2.44 -10.51
CA LEU A 323 9.18 3.46 -11.51
C LEU A 323 9.38 2.95 -12.96
N LEU A 324 10.40 2.14 -13.21
CA LEU A 324 10.57 1.48 -14.50
C LEU A 324 9.38 0.55 -14.83
N MET A 325 8.84 -0.15 -13.83
CA MET A 325 7.67 -1.02 -14.00
C MET A 325 6.38 -0.24 -14.22
N VAL A 326 6.22 0.92 -13.55
CA VAL A 326 5.13 1.87 -13.82
C VAL A 326 5.21 2.36 -15.27
N ARG A 327 6.37 2.84 -15.72
CA ARG A 327 6.58 3.26 -17.12
C ARG A 327 6.25 2.16 -18.13
N ARG A 328 6.52 0.90 -17.80
CA ARG A 328 6.19 -0.26 -18.65
C ARG A 328 4.71 -0.66 -18.60
N ALA A 329 3.95 -0.17 -17.62
CA ALA A 329 2.50 -0.35 -17.53
C ALA A 329 1.74 0.76 -18.27
N THR A 330 2.36 1.94 -18.43
CA THR A 330 1.78 3.10 -19.16
C THR A 330 2.01 3.08 -20.67
N LYS A 331 2.72 2.08 -21.21
CA LYS A 331 2.91 1.85 -22.65
C LYS A 331 1.97 0.76 -23.13
#